data_AF-A0A7K2WWL2-F1
#
_entry.id   AF-A0A7K2WWL2-F1
#
_cell.length_a   1.000
_cell.length_b   1.000
_cell.length_c   1.000
_cell.angle_alpha   90.00
_cell.angle_beta   90.00
_cell.angle_gamma   90.00
#
_symmetry.space_group_name_H-M   'P 1'
#
loop_
_entity.id
_entity.type
_entity.pdbx_description
1 polymer ?
#
loop_
_entity_poly.entity_id
_entity_poly.type
_entity_poly.pdbx_seq_one_letter_code
_entity_poly.pdbx_strand_id
1 'polypeptide(L)'
;MPIAIVRSETYYLPPPRLPRDAWVGIPLAERVFVWMGYRLNLRLTPPEGDVDHVAFARIDSNRWLVECVCGAAQVTSPVDPRSACTQCGYGWCAMVVPTPEEVEAIEAELLAIPQPHLRFWWHPDDPANPATPPDPEPADPPAEDEEPQ
;
A
#
# COMPACT_ATOMS: atom_id res chain seq x y z
N MET A 1 13.83 -3.25 21.80
CA MET A 1 13.99 -2.50 20.54
C MET A 1 12.62 -2.44 19.88
N PRO A 2 12.17 -1.27 19.38
CA PRO A 2 10.92 -1.18 18.64
C PRO A 2 11.00 -2.06 17.38
N ILE A 3 9.92 -2.77 17.08
CA ILE A 3 9.80 -3.54 15.83
C ILE A 3 9.58 -2.53 14.71
N ALA A 4 10.47 -2.50 13.72
CA ALA A 4 10.34 -1.59 12.57
C ALA A 4 9.08 -1.91 11.75
N ILE A 5 8.52 -0.89 11.09
CA ILE A 5 7.45 -1.08 10.11
C ILE A 5 8.04 -1.79 8.89
N VAL A 6 7.34 -2.82 8.43
CA VAL A 6 7.84 -3.69 7.37
C VAL A 6 7.61 -3.03 6.02
N ARG A 7 8.69 -2.91 5.25
CA ARG A 7 8.67 -2.51 3.84
C ARG A 7 9.20 -3.64 2.95
N SER A 8 8.91 -3.58 1.65
CA SER A 8 9.35 -4.56 0.64
C SER A 8 10.86 -4.85 0.71
N GLU A 9 11.68 -3.83 0.91
CA GLU A 9 13.15 -3.86 1.06
C GLU A 9 13.61 -4.88 2.10
N THR A 10 12.85 -5.00 3.18
CA THR A 10 13.17 -5.83 4.35
C THR A 10 12.39 -7.15 4.39
N TYR A 11 11.28 -7.24 3.64
CA TYR A 11 10.40 -8.40 3.64
C TYR A 11 10.78 -9.40 2.54
N TYR A 12 10.96 -8.91 1.31
CA TYR A 12 11.32 -9.75 0.17
C TYR A 12 12.84 -9.90 0.07
N LEU A 13 13.36 -10.76 0.95
CA LEU A 13 14.78 -11.08 1.03
C LEU A 13 15.11 -12.35 0.23
N PRO A 14 16.35 -12.45 -0.31
CA PRO A 14 16.83 -13.68 -0.92
C PRO A 14 16.72 -14.90 0.01
N PRO A 15 16.63 -16.12 -0.56
CA PRO A 15 16.74 -17.37 0.17
C PRO A 15 17.95 -17.38 1.13
N PRO A 16 17.89 -18.08 2.28
CA PRO A 16 19.00 -18.14 3.24
C PRO A 16 20.32 -18.68 2.67
N ARG A 17 20.28 -19.39 1.53
CA ARG A 17 21.47 -19.93 0.85
C ARG A 17 22.15 -18.91 -0.08
N LEU A 18 21.49 -17.79 -0.36
CA LEU A 18 22.04 -16.71 -1.18
C LEU A 18 22.50 -15.55 -0.29
N PRO A 19 23.49 -14.77 -0.73
CA PRO A 19 23.84 -13.49 -0.10
C PRO A 19 22.64 -12.54 0.00
N ARG A 20 22.63 -11.66 1.01
CA ARG A 20 21.52 -10.69 1.21
C ARG A 20 21.37 -9.70 0.05
N ASP A 21 22.46 -9.42 -0.66
CA ASP A 21 22.52 -8.51 -1.81
C ASP A 21 22.28 -9.20 -3.15
N ALA A 22 21.95 -10.50 -3.17
CA ALA A 22 21.72 -11.25 -4.40
C ALA A 22 20.60 -10.67 -5.30
N TRP A 23 19.70 -9.85 -4.73
CA TRP A 23 18.60 -9.19 -5.44
C TRP A 23 18.77 -7.67 -5.56
N VAL A 24 19.99 -7.14 -5.40
CA VAL A 24 20.24 -5.69 -5.49
C VAL A 24 19.85 -5.10 -6.85
N GLY A 25 19.99 -5.87 -7.94
CA GLY A 25 19.61 -5.46 -9.30
C GLY A 25 18.14 -5.69 -9.66
N ILE A 26 17.34 -6.25 -8.75
CA ILE A 26 15.91 -6.49 -8.98
C ILE A 26 15.12 -5.31 -8.39
N PRO A 27 14.30 -4.61 -9.19
CA PRO A 27 13.45 -3.52 -8.69
C PRO A 27 12.61 -3.95 -7.48
N LEU A 28 12.38 -3.04 -6.54
CA LEU A 28 11.71 -3.38 -5.28
C LEU A 28 10.28 -3.90 -5.50
N ALA A 29 9.56 -3.32 -6.48
CA ALA A 29 8.24 -3.76 -6.87
C ALA A 29 8.24 -5.17 -7.51
N GLU A 30 9.36 -5.62 -8.08
CA GLU A 30 9.49 -6.94 -8.72
C GLU A 30 9.94 -8.05 -7.76
N ARG A 31 10.54 -7.69 -6.61
CA ARG A 31 11.05 -8.68 -5.65
C ARG A 31 9.97 -9.62 -5.12
N VAL A 32 8.72 -9.17 -5.06
CA VAL A 32 7.59 -10.02 -4.65
C VAL A 32 7.44 -11.24 -5.56
N PHE A 33 7.66 -11.12 -6.87
CA PHE A 33 7.52 -12.24 -7.82
C PHE A 33 8.60 -13.29 -7.61
N VAL A 34 9.86 -12.84 -7.44
CA VAL A 34 10.99 -13.74 -7.19
C VAL A 34 10.85 -14.43 -5.84
N TRP A 35 10.44 -13.68 -4.81
CA TRP A 35 10.21 -14.22 -3.48
C TRP A 35 9.08 -15.23 -3.45
N MET A 36 7.94 -14.92 -4.07
CA MET A 36 6.80 -15.82 -4.16
C MET A 36 7.13 -17.07 -4.98
N GLY A 37 7.84 -16.92 -6.10
CA GLY A 37 8.30 -18.04 -6.92
C GLY A 37 9.19 -19.00 -6.13
N TYR A 38 10.12 -18.46 -5.33
CA TYR A 38 10.93 -19.27 -4.43
C TYR A 38 10.13 -19.91 -3.29
N ARG A 39 9.32 -19.13 -2.57
CA ARG A 39 8.64 -19.58 -1.34
C ARG A 39 7.52 -20.57 -1.61
N LEU A 40 6.81 -20.41 -2.72
CA LEU A 40 5.65 -21.23 -3.08
C LEU A 40 5.96 -22.21 -4.22
N ASN A 41 7.20 -22.27 -4.70
CA ASN A 41 7.61 -23.09 -5.85
C ASN A 41 6.73 -22.85 -7.09
N LEU A 42 6.45 -21.57 -7.37
CA LEU A 42 5.66 -21.12 -8.50
C LEU A 42 6.55 -20.54 -9.60
N ARG A 43 6.10 -20.65 -10.84
CA ARG A 43 6.67 -19.89 -11.95
C ARG A 43 5.84 -18.64 -12.14
N LEU A 44 6.30 -17.54 -11.54
CA LEU A 44 5.67 -16.24 -11.64
C LEU A 44 6.51 -15.34 -12.55
N THR A 45 5.87 -14.75 -13.53
CA THR A 45 6.46 -13.71 -14.38
C THR A 45 5.76 -12.40 -14.03
N PRO A 46 6.49 -11.30 -13.80
CA PRO A 46 5.86 -10.00 -13.67
C PRO A 46 5.05 -9.65 -14.94
N PRO A 47 3.94 -8.89 -14.82
CA PRO A 47 3.20 -8.43 -15.98
C PRO A 47 4.09 -7.63 -16.94
N GLU A 48 3.78 -7.63 -18.23
CA GLU A 48 4.54 -6.85 -19.22
C GLU A 48 3.99 -5.43 -19.41
N GLY A 49 2.74 -5.16 -19.01
CA GLY A 49 2.06 -3.90 -19.27
C GLY A 49 1.50 -3.23 -18.02
N ASP A 50 1.35 -1.91 -18.12
CA ASP A 50 0.68 -1.07 -17.15
C ASP A 50 -0.83 -1.07 -17.37
N VAL A 51 -1.58 -0.89 -16.29
CA VAL A 51 -3.01 -0.65 -16.29
C VAL A 51 -3.29 0.76 -15.82
N ASP A 52 -4.37 1.34 -16.33
CA ASP A 52 -4.88 2.64 -15.88
C ASP A 52 -5.64 2.48 -14.55
N HIS A 53 -4.89 2.09 -13.52
CA HIS A 53 -5.38 1.93 -12.16
C HIS A 53 -4.37 2.51 -11.19
N VAL A 54 -4.90 3.27 -10.24
CA VAL A 54 -4.14 3.93 -9.19
C VAL A 54 -4.47 3.24 -7.88
N ALA A 55 -3.47 2.66 -7.24
CA ALA A 55 -3.60 1.99 -5.96
C ALA A 55 -3.03 2.87 -4.84
N PHE A 56 -3.67 2.88 -3.68
CA PHE A 56 -3.18 3.64 -2.52
C PHE A 56 -2.37 2.74 -1.60
N ALA A 57 -1.16 3.18 -1.23
CA ALA A 57 -0.40 2.52 -0.20
C ALA A 57 -1.05 2.76 1.17
N ARG A 58 -1.03 1.75 2.03
CA ARG A 58 -1.49 1.86 3.42
C ARG A 58 -0.56 1.10 4.35
N ILE A 59 -0.61 1.41 5.64
CA ILE A 59 -0.02 0.54 6.67
C ILE A 59 -1.13 -0.26 7.31
N ASP A 60 -0.97 -1.58 7.32
CA ASP A 60 -1.87 -2.50 8.00
C ASP A 60 -1.04 -3.48 8.81
N SER A 61 -1.32 -3.52 10.12
CA SER A 61 -0.66 -4.43 11.06
C SER A 61 0.87 -4.37 10.98
N ASN A 62 1.41 -3.14 10.95
CA ASN A 62 2.86 -2.85 10.88
C ASN A 62 3.53 -3.21 9.54
N ARG A 63 2.79 -3.20 8.42
CA ARG A 63 3.35 -3.43 7.09
C ARG A 63 2.84 -2.39 6.11
N TRP A 64 3.73 -1.83 5.30
CA TRP A 64 3.33 -1.13 4.09
C TRP A 64 2.76 -2.13 3.10
N LEU A 65 1.49 -1.95 2.75
CA LEU A 65 0.75 -2.79 1.83
C LEU A 65 0.11 -1.96 0.72
N VAL A 66 -0.20 -2.64 -0.36
CA VAL A 66 -1.09 -2.17 -1.41
C VAL A 66 -2.03 -3.32 -1.77
N GLU A 67 -3.30 -2.99 -1.99
CA GLU A 67 -4.34 -3.97 -2.32
C GLU A 67 -4.67 -3.90 -3.81
N CYS A 68 -4.69 -5.06 -4.45
CA CYS A 68 -5.13 -5.19 -5.83
C CYS A 68 -6.67 -5.25 -5.91
N VAL A 69 -7.26 -4.86 -7.03
CA VAL A 69 -8.70 -4.99 -7.32
C VAL A 69 -9.29 -6.38 -7.12
N CYS A 70 -8.46 -7.45 -7.10
CA CYS A 70 -8.90 -8.81 -6.80
C CYS A 70 -8.92 -9.14 -5.29
N GLY A 71 -8.64 -8.17 -4.41
CA GLY A 71 -8.56 -8.32 -2.95
C GLY A 71 -7.25 -8.91 -2.42
N ALA A 72 -6.25 -9.16 -3.29
CA ALA A 72 -4.94 -9.63 -2.84
C ALA A 72 -4.06 -8.45 -2.43
N ALA A 73 -3.45 -8.51 -1.25
CA ALA A 73 -2.52 -7.50 -0.76
C ALA A 73 -1.05 -7.96 -0.89
N GLN A 74 -0.16 -7.02 -1.24
CA GLN A 74 1.28 -7.25 -1.30
C GLN A 74 2.01 -6.25 -0.41
N VAL A 75 3.14 -6.67 0.18
CA VAL A 75 4.02 -5.73 0.89
C VAL A 75 4.65 -4.82 -0.16
N THR A 76 4.66 -3.52 0.09
CA THR A 76 5.13 -2.54 -0.89
C THR A 76 6.32 -1.73 -0.37
N SER A 77 6.97 -0.99 -1.26
CA SER A 77 8.00 0.00 -0.93
C SER A 77 7.45 1.38 -1.23
N PRO A 78 7.49 2.33 -0.28
CA PRO A 78 7.25 3.74 -0.59
C PRO A 78 8.29 4.37 -1.55
N VAL A 79 9.40 3.69 -1.82
CA VAL A 79 10.50 4.17 -2.68
C VAL A 79 10.33 3.76 -4.15
N ASP A 80 9.62 2.66 -4.42
CA ASP A 80 9.28 2.19 -5.77
C ASP A 80 7.75 2.22 -5.92
N PRO A 81 7.15 3.32 -6.45
CA PRO A 81 5.71 3.55 -6.47
C PRO A 81 4.99 2.74 -7.57
N ARG A 82 5.39 1.48 -7.76
CA ARG A 82 4.79 0.53 -8.68
C ARG A 82 4.32 -0.69 -7.89
N SER A 83 3.20 -1.25 -8.30
CA SER A 83 2.69 -2.49 -7.73
C SER A 83 2.14 -3.40 -8.81
N ALA A 84 2.30 -4.71 -8.62
CA ALA A 84 1.61 -5.71 -9.42
C ALA A 84 1.23 -6.92 -8.57
N CYS A 85 0.07 -7.48 -8.89
CA CYS A 85 -0.48 -8.61 -8.16
C CYS A 85 0.10 -9.94 -8.64
N THR A 86 0.71 -10.70 -7.72
CA THR A 86 1.24 -12.04 -8.01
C THR A 86 0.16 -13.12 -8.14
N GLN A 87 -1.11 -12.79 -7.90
CA GLN A 87 -2.21 -13.75 -7.87
C GLN A 87 -3.06 -13.72 -9.14
N CYS A 88 -3.55 -12.55 -9.56
CA CYS A 88 -4.45 -12.43 -10.71
C CYS A 88 -3.77 -11.91 -11.99
N GLY A 89 -2.54 -11.38 -11.89
CA GLY A 89 -1.80 -10.87 -13.05
C GLY A 89 -2.43 -9.64 -13.72
N TYR A 90 -3.17 -8.81 -12.97
CA TYR A 90 -3.93 -7.67 -13.50
C TYR A 90 -3.10 -6.71 -14.36
N GLY A 91 -1.84 -6.47 -13.98
CA GLY A 91 -0.95 -5.51 -14.63
C GLY A 91 -0.16 -4.71 -13.61
N TRP A 92 0.75 -3.86 -14.09
CA TRP A 92 1.42 -2.87 -13.26
C TRP A 92 0.51 -1.68 -13.00
N CYS A 93 0.33 -1.33 -11.74
CA CYS A 93 -0.45 -0.18 -11.31
C CYS A 93 0.48 0.90 -10.76
N ALA A 94 0.14 2.16 -11.00
CA ALA A 94 0.75 3.26 -10.29
C ALA A 94 0.30 3.23 -8.83
N MET A 95 1.22 3.48 -7.91
CA MET A 95 0.92 3.51 -6.48
C MET A 95 1.06 4.94 -5.94
N VAL A 96 0.00 5.44 -5.31
CA VAL A 96 0.05 6.69 -4.54
C VAL A 96 0.71 6.38 -3.21
N VAL A 97 1.83 7.06 -2.97
CA VAL A 97 2.61 6.97 -1.75
C VAL A 97 2.83 8.38 -1.20
N PRO A 98 2.90 8.55 0.13
CA PRO A 98 3.34 9.80 0.71
C PRO A 98 4.77 10.15 0.26
N THR A 99 5.12 11.42 0.38
CA THR A 99 6.50 11.90 0.19
C THR A 99 7.46 11.21 1.15
N PRO A 100 8.78 11.15 0.85
CA PRO A 100 9.75 10.53 1.74
C PRO A 100 9.72 11.08 3.18
N GLU A 101 9.54 12.39 3.34
CA GLU A 101 9.43 13.06 4.64
C GLU A 101 8.16 12.65 5.40
N GLU A 102 7.03 12.53 4.69
CA GLU A 102 5.77 12.04 5.27
C GLU A 102 5.87 10.57 5.67
N VAL A 103 6.53 9.74 4.86
CA VAL A 103 6.77 8.32 5.20
C VAL A 103 7.53 8.21 6.52
N GLU A 104 8.59 9.00 6.71
CA GLU A 104 9.34 9.02 7.96
C GLU A 104 8.48 9.49 9.15
N ALA A 105 7.68 10.54 8.95
CA ALA A 105 6.78 11.06 9.98
C ALA A 105 5.70 10.05 10.39
N ILE A 106 5.03 9.43 9.41
CA ILE A 106 4.00 8.40 9.61
C ILE A 106 4.59 7.21 10.36
N GLU A 107 5.77 6.73 9.96
CA GLU A 107 6.40 5.61 10.64
C GLU A 107 6.81 5.95 12.07
N ALA A 108 7.35 7.15 12.31
CA ALA A 108 7.70 7.61 13.64
C ALA A 108 6.47 7.67 14.58
N GLU A 109 5.35 8.18 14.09
CA GLU A 109 4.08 8.22 14.83
C GLU A 109 3.61 6.81 15.19
N LEU A 110 3.53 5.92 14.20
CA LEU A 110 3.06 4.55 14.40
C LEU A 110 4.00 3.71 15.28
N LEU A 111 5.31 3.99 15.25
CA LEU A 111 6.28 3.33 16.13
C LEU A 111 6.08 3.69 17.61
N ALA A 112 5.40 4.79 17.94
CA ALA A 112 4.99 5.12 19.30
C ALA A 112 3.93 4.16 19.84
N ILE A 113 3.18 3.47 18.97
CA ILE A 113 2.23 2.41 19.34
C ILE A 113 3.03 1.13 19.65
N PRO A 114 3.04 0.63 20.90
CA PRO A 114 3.88 -0.52 21.26
C PRO A 114 3.46 -1.83 20.59
N GLN A 115 2.18 -1.98 20.23
CA GLN A 115 1.61 -3.17 19.64
C GLN A 115 1.63 -3.08 18.10
N PRO A 116 2.47 -3.86 17.38
CA PRO A 116 2.56 -3.76 15.92
C PRO A 116 1.24 -4.06 15.20
N HIS A 117 0.44 -4.98 15.73
CA HIS A 117 -0.86 -5.33 15.16
C HIS A 117 -1.93 -4.22 15.31
N LEU A 118 -1.62 -3.13 16.02
CA LEU A 118 -2.48 -1.95 16.14
C LEU A 118 -1.98 -0.77 15.29
N ARG A 119 -0.92 -0.96 14.50
CA ARG A 119 -0.36 0.09 13.64
C ARG A 119 -1.07 0.06 12.30
N PHE A 120 -1.95 1.02 12.10
CA PHE A 120 -2.72 1.21 10.89
C PHE A 120 -2.60 2.65 10.43
N TRP A 121 -2.46 2.85 9.14
CA TRP A 121 -2.51 4.17 8.51
C TRP A 121 -3.08 4.03 7.11
N TRP A 122 -3.91 5.00 6.71
CA TRP A 122 -4.54 5.07 5.41
C TRP A 122 -4.12 6.35 4.72
N HIS A 123 -3.91 6.31 3.40
CA HIS A 123 -3.69 7.52 2.63
C HIS A 123 -4.94 8.42 2.74
N PRO A 124 -4.79 9.74 2.94
CA PRO A 124 -5.93 10.65 3.06
C PRO A 124 -6.87 10.60 1.85
N ASP A 125 -6.31 10.49 0.65
CA ASP A 125 -7.07 10.40 -0.60
C ASP A 125 -7.56 8.98 -0.95
N ASP A 126 -7.30 7.98 -0.11
CA ASP A 126 -7.79 6.62 -0.36
C ASP A 126 -9.31 6.58 -0.16
N PRO A 127 -10.13 6.29 -1.19
CA PRO A 127 -11.58 6.23 -1.06
C PRO A 127 -12.06 5.11 -0.12
N ALA A 128 -11.21 4.11 0.16
CA ALA A 128 -11.49 3.06 1.15
C ALA A 128 -11.08 3.46 2.58
N ASN A 129 -10.53 4.65 2.80
CA ASN A 129 -10.15 5.13 4.11
C ASN A 129 -11.40 5.24 5.03
N PRO A 130 -11.46 4.48 6.14
CA PRO A 130 -12.62 4.51 7.04
C PRO A 130 -12.75 5.82 7.84
N ALA A 131 -11.71 6.65 7.84
CA ALA A 131 -11.69 7.93 8.54
C ALA A 131 -12.18 9.12 7.68
N THR A 132 -12.57 8.89 6.42
CA THR A 132 -13.08 9.94 5.53
C THR A 132 -14.36 10.54 6.12
N PRO A 133 -14.40 11.87 6.37
CA PRO A 133 -15.61 12.54 6.83
C PRO A 133 -16.76 12.34 5.83
N PRO A 134 -18.02 12.23 6.29
CA PRO A 134 -19.15 12.21 5.37
C PRO A 134 -19.18 13.51 4.55
N ASP A 135 -19.62 13.41 3.29
CA ASP A 135 -19.85 14.59 2.46
C ASP A 135 -20.79 15.57 3.19
N PRO A 136 -20.55 16.88 3.07
CA PRO A 136 -21.47 17.86 3.64
C PRO A 136 -22.85 17.64 3.01
N GLU A 137 -23.84 17.45 3.87
CA GLU A 137 -25.24 17.31 3.46
C GLU A 137 -25.63 18.52 2.60
N PRO A 138 -26.29 18.34 1.44
CA PRO A 138 -26.70 19.47 0.62
C PRO A 138 -27.54 20.41 1.48
N ALA A 139 -27.15 21.68 1.56
CA ALA A 139 -27.91 22.68 2.29
C ALA A 139 -29.36 22.66 1.77
N ASP A 140 -30.32 22.50 2.68
CA ASP A 140 -31.74 22.63 2.34
C ASP A 140 -31.94 23.95 1.59
N PRO A 141 -32.68 23.95 0.46
CA PRO A 141 -32.99 25.19 -0.23
C PRO A 141 -33.67 26.14 0.77
N PRO A 142 -33.36 27.44 0.72
CA PRO A 142 -34.00 28.41 1.63
C PRO A 142 -35.51 28.25 1.52
N ALA A 143 -36.17 28.13 2.68
CA ALA A 143 -37.62 28.09 2.74
C ALA A 143 -38.17 29.30 1.99
N GLU A 144 -39.00 29.05 0.98
CA GLU A 144 -39.73 30.12 0.29
C GLU A 144 -40.62 30.79 1.34
N ASP A 145 -40.38 32.06 1.62
CA ASP A 145 -41.24 32.87 2.48
C ASP A 145 -42.64 32.89 1.86
N GLU A 146 -43.55 32.05 2.37
CA GLU A 146 -44.99 32.18 2.10
C GLU A 146 -45.46 33.51 2.70
N GLU A 147 -45.56 34.54 1.86
CA GLU A 147 -46.24 35.79 2.18
C GLU A 147 -47.70 35.49 2.59
N PRO A 148 -48.14 35.84 3.82
CA PRO A 148 -49.53 35.66 4.21
C PRO A 148 -50.42 36.66 3.47
N GLN A 149 -51.41 36.15 2.73
CA GLN A 149 -52.55 36.92 2.21
C GLN A 149 -53.75 36.84 3.15
#